data_AF-A0A2D6UHL0-F1
#
_entry.id   AF-A0A2D6UHL0-F1
#
_cell.length_a   1.000
_cell.length_b   1.000
_cell.length_c   1.000
_cell.angle_alpha   90.00
_cell.angle_beta   90.00
_cell.angle_gamma   90.00
#
_symmetry.space_group_name_H-M   'P 1'
#
loop_
_entity.id
_entity.type
_entity.pdbx_description
1 polymer ?
#
loop_
_entity_poly.entity_id
_entity_poly.type
_entity_poly.pdbx_seq_one_letter_code
_entity_poly.pdbx_strand_id
1 'polypeptide(L)'
;TDPAFPNRTLVRNVGIHNPDILFFSGDQLYEGVGGFGIHREPVDLAIVNYLRKWMMHGWAFRDLMRDRPSLCLPDDHDVYQGNIWGAAGNPVADMKDHAKGGYRMHADFVNAVERTQNSHHPDPFDPTPVKQGIGVYYGDMLYGRVSFAILEDRKFKDGPDGKVNTWPGRPDHIKNDKIDIASLDKPGLSLLGKRQLHFLKEWGKDWRGADLKVALSQTIFCNLANYHGGNQMYLVADLDSNGWPQSGRNRAVHALRKAYALHYAGDQHLASIVHHGIDKHRDAGFSFCVPSIAAGYPRSWRPDAEGQPVVNRPKRNIPNTGDYADGLGNLVTVHAVGNPAKQNRKGVENTLHDKASGYGILRCDPSKQNYTLECWRLQFDAEKPQPEDQFPGWPLTVGIDDQYGRAPVAHLPTLKFSGLKNPVVQVIHEKTGETIYTRRIKGTSFSPKVFEKNATYTLIAGDPDNDNLQTHKNLKPSKGQLKLNF
;
A
#
# COMPACT_ATOMS: atom_id res chain seq x y z
N THR A 1 21.98 6.77 5.09
CA THR A 1 23.03 5.73 5.16
C THR A 1 22.35 4.38 5.03
N ASP A 2 23.00 3.37 4.46
CA ASP A 2 22.57 1.98 4.58
C ASP A 2 23.51 1.30 5.58
N PRO A 3 23.16 1.32 6.88
CA PRO A 3 24.05 0.81 7.92
C PRO A 3 24.24 -0.71 7.84
N ALA A 4 23.30 -1.45 7.25
CA ALA A 4 23.37 -2.90 7.15
C ALA A 4 24.08 -3.41 5.89
N PHE A 5 24.47 -2.52 4.97
CA PHE A 5 25.07 -2.91 3.69
C PHE A 5 26.17 -3.98 3.85
N PRO A 6 26.13 -5.11 3.09
CA PRO A 6 25.24 -5.40 1.96
C PRO A 6 23.99 -6.24 2.36
N ASN A 7 23.45 -6.05 3.56
CA ASN A 7 22.22 -6.70 4.05
C ASN A 7 22.29 -8.23 4.15
N ARG A 8 23.48 -8.80 4.46
CA ARG A 8 23.76 -10.25 4.37
C ARG A 8 22.76 -11.14 5.11
N THR A 9 22.42 -10.82 6.35
CA THR A 9 21.49 -11.62 7.17
C THR A 9 20.11 -11.68 6.53
N LEU A 10 19.58 -10.52 6.12
CA LEU A 10 18.29 -10.41 5.46
C LEU A 10 18.28 -11.15 4.12
N VAL A 11 19.29 -10.92 3.27
CA VAL A 11 19.40 -11.54 1.94
C VAL A 11 19.48 -13.06 2.05
N ARG A 12 20.25 -13.59 3.01
CA ARG A 12 20.30 -15.04 3.29
C ARG A 12 18.92 -15.58 3.66
N ASN A 13 18.25 -14.95 4.61
CA ASN A 13 16.98 -15.44 5.12
C ASN A 13 15.85 -15.36 4.07
N VAL A 14 15.82 -14.31 3.25
CA VAL A 14 14.92 -14.22 2.10
C VAL A 14 15.23 -15.32 1.08
N GLY A 15 16.51 -15.60 0.83
CA GLY A 15 16.93 -16.69 -0.06
C GLY A 15 16.47 -18.07 0.41
N ILE A 16 16.48 -18.33 1.72
CA ILE A 16 15.96 -19.58 2.31
C ILE A 16 14.44 -19.67 2.19
N HIS A 17 13.72 -18.57 2.46
CA HIS A 17 12.26 -18.53 2.27
C HIS A 17 11.84 -18.66 0.80
N ASN A 18 12.74 -18.34 -0.13
CA ASN A 18 12.60 -18.54 -1.58
C ASN A 18 11.27 -18.00 -2.17
N PRO A 19 11.01 -16.68 -2.09
CA PRO A 19 9.79 -16.11 -2.65
C PRO A 19 9.79 -16.17 -4.19
N ASP A 20 8.60 -16.21 -4.79
CA ASP A 20 8.42 -16.19 -6.24
C ASP A 20 8.64 -14.81 -6.87
N ILE A 21 8.33 -13.73 -6.14
CA ILE A 21 8.47 -12.33 -6.56
C ILE A 21 9.16 -11.54 -5.44
N LEU A 22 10.02 -10.61 -5.81
CA LEU A 22 10.55 -9.59 -4.92
C LEU A 22 9.79 -8.28 -5.09
N PHE A 23 9.42 -7.65 -3.98
CA PHE A 23 8.79 -6.34 -3.97
C PHE A 23 9.59 -5.39 -3.08
N PHE A 24 10.14 -4.35 -3.69
CA PHE A 24 10.80 -3.23 -3.02
C PHE A 24 9.87 -2.02 -3.10
N SER A 25 9.23 -1.68 -1.99
CA SER A 25 8.15 -0.69 -1.96
C SER A 25 8.61 0.77 -2.09
N GLY A 26 9.91 1.05 -1.99
CA GLY A 26 10.42 2.43 -1.85
C GLY A 26 11.79 2.42 -1.23
N ASP A 27 12.46 3.55 -1.24
CA ASP A 27 13.68 3.81 -0.48
C ASP A 27 14.79 2.78 -0.75
N GLN A 28 14.95 2.35 -2.01
CA GLN A 28 16.01 1.39 -2.32
C GLN A 28 17.40 1.98 -2.03
N LEU A 29 17.51 3.31 -1.99
CA LEU A 29 18.64 4.03 -1.44
C LEU A 29 18.20 5.25 -0.63
N TYR A 30 19.03 5.64 0.33
CA TYR A 30 18.98 6.96 0.95
C TYR A 30 19.98 7.89 0.26
N GLU A 31 19.65 9.16 0.11
CA GLU A 31 20.41 10.12 -0.69
C GLU A 31 21.86 10.28 -0.22
N GLY A 32 22.16 10.03 1.06
CA GLY A 32 23.52 10.05 1.61
C GLY A 32 24.26 8.70 1.62
N VAL A 33 23.73 7.64 1.00
CA VAL A 33 24.32 6.29 1.09
C VAL A 33 25.70 6.18 0.42
N GLY A 34 26.54 5.28 0.92
CA GLY A 34 27.86 4.96 0.36
C GLY A 34 28.95 6.00 0.61
N GLY A 35 28.66 7.10 1.32
CA GLY A 35 29.64 8.17 1.56
C GLY A 35 29.88 9.06 0.34
N PHE A 36 29.06 8.94 -0.71
CA PHE A 36 29.22 9.69 -1.97
C PHE A 36 28.65 11.11 -1.94
N GLY A 37 28.20 11.60 -0.78
CA GLY A 37 27.53 12.90 -0.65
C GLY A 37 26.20 12.96 -1.42
N ILE A 38 25.58 14.14 -1.41
CA ILE A 38 24.32 14.41 -2.12
C ILE A 38 24.59 15.48 -3.18
N HIS A 39 24.57 15.09 -4.45
CA HIS A 39 24.72 16.01 -5.57
C HIS A 39 23.37 16.21 -6.25
N ARG A 40 22.86 17.44 -6.22
CA ARG A 40 21.60 17.80 -6.89
C ARG A 40 21.82 18.52 -8.23
N GLU A 41 22.97 19.17 -8.37
CA GLU A 41 23.39 19.93 -9.54
C GLU A 41 24.91 19.79 -9.74
N PRO A 42 25.40 19.91 -11.00
CA PRO A 42 24.64 19.85 -12.24
C PRO A 42 23.99 18.45 -12.46
N VAL A 43 23.04 18.35 -13.39
CA VAL A 43 22.18 17.16 -13.55
C VAL A 43 22.95 15.89 -13.91
N ASP A 44 24.00 16.00 -14.73
CA ASP A 44 24.89 14.91 -15.11
C ASP A 44 25.63 14.34 -13.89
N LEU A 45 26.17 15.21 -13.03
CA LEU A 45 26.82 14.80 -11.78
C LEU A 45 25.82 14.15 -10.82
N ALA A 46 24.60 14.69 -10.72
CA ALA A 46 23.55 14.11 -9.90
C ALA A 46 23.20 12.69 -10.38
N ILE A 47 23.04 12.48 -11.68
CA ILE A 47 22.75 11.16 -12.27
C ILE A 47 23.89 10.19 -11.97
N VAL A 48 25.16 10.58 -12.18
CA VAL A 48 26.32 9.71 -11.86
C VAL A 48 26.37 9.38 -10.36
N ASN A 49 26.06 10.34 -9.49
CA ASN A 49 25.98 10.15 -8.05
C ASN A 49 24.88 9.14 -7.66
N TYR A 50 23.73 9.23 -8.31
CA TYR A 50 22.63 8.27 -8.16
C TYR A 50 23.02 6.87 -8.65
N LEU A 51 23.54 6.73 -9.87
CA LEU A 51 23.86 5.43 -10.47
C LEU A 51 24.85 4.64 -9.60
N ARG A 52 25.84 5.32 -8.99
CA ARG A 52 26.78 4.68 -8.05
C ARG A 52 26.09 4.10 -6.81
N LYS A 53 25.05 4.77 -6.32
CA LYS A 53 24.27 4.30 -5.16
C LYS A 53 23.29 3.20 -5.55
N TRP A 54 22.66 3.31 -6.72
CA TRP A 54 21.81 2.25 -7.28
C TRP A 54 22.58 0.94 -7.48
N MET A 55 23.85 1.01 -7.91
CA MET A 55 24.72 -0.19 -7.99
C MET A 55 24.91 -0.89 -6.65
N MET A 56 24.83 -0.20 -5.51
CA MET A 56 24.90 -0.83 -4.19
C MET A 56 23.66 -1.69 -3.92
N HIS A 57 22.46 -1.21 -4.28
CA HIS A 57 21.24 -2.01 -4.21
C HIS A 57 21.37 -3.27 -5.07
N GLY A 58 21.81 -3.09 -6.33
CA GLY A 58 22.15 -4.20 -7.23
C GLY A 58 23.11 -5.20 -6.59
N TRP A 59 24.21 -4.74 -5.97
CA TRP A 59 25.17 -5.62 -5.30
C TRP A 59 24.53 -6.39 -4.14
N ALA A 60 23.80 -5.71 -3.25
CA ALA A 60 23.20 -6.34 -2.08
C ALA A 60 22.22 -7.47 -2.46
N PHE A 61 21.39 -7.25 -3.48
CA PHE A 61 20.28 -8.15 -3.81
C PHE A 61 20.46 -8.96 -5.11
N ARG A 62 21.61 -8.85 -5.81
CA ARG A 62 21.84 -9.49 -7.13
C ARG A 62 21.48 -10.97 -7.19
N ASP A 63 21.80 -11.72 -6.15
CA ASP A 63 21.61 -13.18 -6.16
C ASP A 63 20.12 -13.54 -6.04
N LEU A 64 19.34 -12.71 -5.35
CA LEU A 64 17.88 -12.86 -5.27
C LEU A 64 17.20 -12.36 -6.54
N MET A 65 17.63 -11.23 -7.10
CA MET A 65 17.04 -10.60 -8.28
C MET A 65 17.41 -11.29 -9.60
N ARG A 66 18.43 -12.15 -9.61
CA ARG A 66 18.91 -12.82 -10.83
C ARG A 66 17.86 -13.71 -11.50
N ASP A 67 17.01 -14.37 -10.71
CA ASP A 67 16.09 -15.40 -11.16
C ASP A 67 14.65 -15.21 -10.65
N ARG A 68 14.34 -14.06 -10.04
CA ARG A 68 12.99 -13.72 -9.54
C ARG A 68 12.51 -12.41 -10.16
N PRO A 69 11.29 -12.35 -10.70
CA PRO A 69 10.64 -11.08 -11.02
C PRO A 69 10.72 -10.13 -9.83
N SER A 70 11.16 -8.89 -10.10
CA SER A 70 11.41 -7.89 -9.08
C SER A 70 10.65 -6.61 -9.44
N LEU A 71 9.76 -6.18 -8.55
CA LEU A 71 9.04 -4.93 -8.64
C LEU A 71 9.67 -3.93 -7.67
N CYS A 72 10.20 -2.83 -8.20
CA CYS A 72 10.81 -1.75 -7.42
C CYS A 72 10.04 -0.46 -7.66
N LEU A 73 9.52 0.17 -6.60
CA LEU A 73 8.86 1.47 -6.70
C LEU A 73 9.79 2.55 -6.15
N PRO A 74 10.07 3.64 -6.90
CA PRO A 74 10.73 4.80 -6.34
C PRO A 74 9.89 5.44 -5.23
N ASP A 75 10.54 5.91 -4.17
CA ASP A 75 9.98 6.81 -3.15
C ASP A 75 10.84 8.09 -2.99
N ASP A 76 10.57 8.90 -1.96
CA ASP A 76 11.22 10.19 -1.71
C ASP A 76 12.74 10.16 -1.65
N HIS A 77 13.32 9.15 -1.01
CA HIS A 77 14.75 9.05 -0.85
C HIS A 77 15.47 8.67 -2.16
N ASP A 78 14.81 7.93 -3.05
CA ASP A 78 15.31 7.62 -4.39
C ASP A 78 15.44 8.89 -5.25
N VAL A 79 14.55 9.87 -5.03
CA VAL A 79 14.56 11.17 -5.70
C VAL A 79 15.22 12.29 -4.90
N TYR A 80 15.97 11.95 -3.84
CA TYR A 80 16.78 12.86 -3.01
C TYR A 80 16.00 13.96 -2.29
N GLN A 81 14.78 13.68 -1.82
CA GLN A 81 13.98 14.69 -1.11
C GLN A 81 13.68 14.40 0.36
N GLY A 82 13.76 13.15 0.81
CA GLY A 82 13.42 12.74 2.18
C GLY A 82 11.93 12.79 2.51
N ASN A 83 11.14 13.59 1.76
CA ASN A 83 9.69 13.49 1.57
C ASN A 83 9.34 13.93 0.14
N ILE A 84 8.34 13.31 -0.49
CA ILE A 84 7.92 13.64 -1.85
C ILE A 84 6.40 13.77 -1.92
N TRP A 85 5.97 14.95 -2.31
CA TRP A 85 4.62 15.23 -2.76
C TRP A 85 4.71 15.59 -4.23
N GLY A 86 4.59 14.61 -5.14
CA GLY A 86 5.00 14.80 -6.53
C GLY A 86 4.21 15.86 -7.30
N ALA A 87 2.99 16.20 -6.83
CA ALA A 87 2.12 17.23 -7.41
C ALA A 87 2.05 17.18 -8.95
N ALA A 88 1.98 15.96 -9.50
CA ALA A 88 1.99 15.69 -10.93
C ALA A 88 3.19 16.31 -11.67
N GLY A 89 4.37 16.22 -11.08
CA GLY A 89 5.64 16.60 -11.70
C GLY A 89 5.98 18.09 -11.63
N ASN A 90 5.42 18.85 -10.70
CA ASN A 90 5.78 20.27 -10.56
C ASN A 90 7.29 20.45 -10.33
N PRO A 91 7.94 21.47 -10.93
CA PRO A 91 9.31 21.83 -10.57
C PRO A 91 9.35 22.58 -9.24
N VAL A 92 10.39 22.34 -8.45
CA VAL A 92 10.69 23.09 -7.23
C VAL A 92 12.15 23.58 -7.29
N ALA A 93 12.36 24.88 -7.07
CA ALA A 93 13.69 25.48 -7.21
C ALA A 93 14.64 25.13 -6.05
N ASP A 94 14.12 25.07 -4.82
CA ASP A 94 14.91 24.82 -3.61
C ASP A 94 14.39 23.61 -2.83
N MET A 95 15.29 22.84 -2.21
CA MET A 95 14.89 21.71 -1.36
C MET A 95 13.96 22.15 -0.21
N LYS A 96 14.10 23.37 0.32
CA LYS A 96 13.23 23.87 1.39
C LYS A 96 11.75 23.99 0.97
N ASP A 97 11.48 24.08 -0.33
CA ASP A 97 10.16 24.31 -0.90
C ASP A 97 9.47 23.02 -1.37
N HIS A 98 10.10 21.85 -1.24
CA HIS A 98 9.57 20.58 -1.75
C HIS A 98 8.18 20.24 -1.18
N ALA A 99 7.88 20.68 0.05
CA ALA A 99 6.59 20.48 0.71
C ALA A 99 5.43 21.27 0.07
N LYS A 100 5.70 22.23 -0.84
CA LYS A 100 4.66 22.86 -1.68
C LYS A 100 4.14 21.90 -2.76
N GLY A 101 4.90 20.84 -3.02
CA GLY A 101 4.62 19.79 -3.98
C GLY A 101 5.42 19.96 -5.27
N GLY A 102 6.17 18.92 -5.63
CA GLY A 102 6.97 18.80 -6.84
C GLY A 102 8.32 18.14 -6.60
N TYR A 103 9.15 18.18 -7.64
CA TYR A 103 10.50 17.64 -7.69
C TYR A 103 11.53 18.77 -7.72
N ARG A 104 12.49 18.69 -6.80
CA ARG A 104 13.69 19.52 -6.74
C ARG A 104 14.77 19.04 -7.69
N MET A 105 14.83 17.74 -7.92
CA MET A 105 15.76 17.18 -8.89
C MET A 105 15.28 17.49 -10.31
N HIS A 106 16.22 17.73 -11.21
CA HIS A 106 15.93 17.93 -12.63
C HIS A 106 15.15 16.74 -13.21
N ALA A 107 14.24 16.96 -14.16
CA ALA A 107 13.40 15.91 -14.73
C ALA A 107 14.21 14.73 -15.32
N ASP A 108 15.36 15.00 -15.97
CA ASP A 108 16.25 13.94 -16.46
C ASP A 108 16.80 13.05 -15.35
N PHE A 109 17.05 13.59 -14.16
CA PHE A 109 17.45 12.78 -13.00
C PHE A 109 16.28 11.90 -12.56
N VAL A 110 15.08 12.46 -12.41
CA VAL A 110 13.89 11.69 -12.01
C VAL A 110 13.60 10.58 -13.02
N ASN A 111 13.72 10.88 -14.31
CA ASN A 111 13.59 9.89 -15.39
C ASN A 111 14.71 8.85 -15.38
N ALA A 112 15.93 9.19 -14.95
CA ALA A 112 16.99 8.22 -14.75
C ALA A 112 16.62 7.23 -13.62
N VAL A 113 16.09 7.74 -12.50
CA VAL A 113 15.60 6.91 -11.37
C VAL A 113 14.52 5.94 -11.85
N GLU A 114 13.48 6.44 -12.53
CA GLU A 114 12.39 5.61 -13.05
C GLU A 114 12.90 4.60 -14.08
N ARG A 115 13.81 5.00 -14.98
CA ARG A 115 14.37 4.05 -15.95
C ARG A 115 15.11 2.92 -15.26
N THR A 116 15.91 3.19 -14.24
CA THR A 116 16.69 2.14 -13.58
C THR A 116 15.88 1.25 -12.64
N GLN A 117 14.78 1.75 -12.06
CA GLN A 117 13.96 1.00 -11.11
C GLN A 117 12.69 0.39 -11.73
N ASN A 118 12.21 0.92 -12.85
CA ASN A 118 10.90 0.58 -13.42
C ASN A 118 10.92 0.10 -14.87
N SER A 119 12.02 0.24 -15.63
CA SER A 119 12.03 -0.14 -17.06
C SER A 119 11.75 -1.62 -17.35
N HIS A 120 11.87 -2.48 -16.35
CA HIS A 120 11.56 -3.91 -16.41
C HIS A 120 10.14 -4.25 -15.91
N HIS A 121 9.35 -3.25 -15.50
CA HIS A 121 7.94 -3.44 -15.15
C HIS A 121 7.11 -3.61 -16.43
N PRO A 122 5.89 -4.14 -16.34
CA PRO A 122 4.92 -4.05 -17.44
C PRO A 122 4.69 -2.60 -17.88
N ASP A 123 4.21 -2.43 -19.10
CA ASP A 123 3.87 -1.10 -19.63
C ASP A 123 2.83 -0.40 -18.73
N PRO A 124 2.96 0.91 -18.50
CA PRO A 124 2.01 1.65 -17.69
C PRO A 124 0.63 1.68 -18.34
N PHE A 125 -0.42 1.72 -17.53
CA PHE A 125 -1.81 1.75 -17.99
C PHE A 125 -2.11 2.95 -18.90
N ASP A 126 -1.50 4.10 -18.59
CA ASP A 126 -1.53 5.29 -19.43
C ASP A 126 -0.13 5.94 -19.39
N PRO A 127 0.68 5.81 -20.45
CA PRO A 127 2.09 6.22 -20.48
C PRO A 127 2.29 7.74 -20.57
N THR A 128 1.22 8.55 -20.58
CA THR A 128 1.34 10.01 -20.72
C THR A 128 2.23 10.58 -19.61
N PRO A 129 3.35 11.26 -19.92
CA PRO A 129 4.19 11.89 -18.92
C PRO A 129 3.43 12.91 -18.06
N VAL A 130 3.88 13.13 -16.84
CA VAL A 130 3.44 14.27 -16.03
C VAL A 130 4.23 15.54 -16.42
N LYS A 131 4.09 16.62 -15.65
CA LYS A 131 4.82 17.88 -15.93
C LYS A 131 6.33 17.64 -15.98
N GLN A 132 7.02 18.52 -16.71
CA GLN A 132 8.45 18.43 -17.02
C GLN A 132 8.85 17.22 -17.89
N GLY A 133 7.89 16.46 -18.42
CA GLY A 133 8.19 15.25 -19.18
C GLY A 133 8.69 14.09 -18.30
N ILE A 134 8.35 14.11 -17.01
CA ILE A 134 8.63 13.00 -16.10
C ILE A 134 7.70 11.83 -16.42
N GLY A 135 8.25 10.62 -16.50
CA GLY A 135 7.51 9.40 -16.78
C GLY A 135 6.50 9.00 -15.70
N VAL A 136 5.84 7.88 -15.99
CA VAL A 136 4.89 7.17 -15.10
C VAL A 136 5.07 5.67 -15.31
N TYR A 137 4.77 4.88 -14.29
CA TYR A 137 4.88 3.42 -14.29
C TYR A 137 3.66 2.71 -13.67
N TYR A 138 2.63 3.44 -13.20
CA TYR A 138 1.43 2.80 -12.65
C TYR A 138 0.72 1.91 -13.70
N GLY A 139 0.31 0.72 -13.29
CA GLY A 139 -0.23 -0.30 -14.17
C GLY A 139 -0.48 -1.60 -13.40
N ASP A 140 -0.62 -2.72 -14.09
CA ASP A 140 -0.81 -4.01 -13.45
C ASP A 140 0.12 -5.11 -13.96
N MET A 141 0.32 -6.11 -13.12
CA MET A 141 1.07 -7.33 -13.43
C MET A 141 0.24 -8.54 -13.02
N LEU A 142 0.05 -9.51 -13.92
CA LEU A 142 -0.54 -10.80 -13.60
C LEU A 142 0.56 -11.85 -13.42
N TYR A 143 0.62 -12.48 -12.25
CA TYR A 143 1.56 -13.55 -11.98
C TYR A 143 0.95 -14.61 -11.05
N GLY A 144 1.06 -15.89 -11.41
CA GLY A 144 0.58 -16.98 -10.55
C GLY A 144 -0.92 -16.90 -10.18
N ARG A 145 -1.76 -16.38 -11.09
CA ARG A 145 -3.20 -16.09 -10.85
C ARG A 145 -3.47 -15.02 -9.78
N VAL A 146 -2.49 -14.18 -9.48
CA VAL A 146 -2.63 -12.98 -8.66
C VAL A 146 -2.40 -11.76 -9.55
N SER A 147 -3.36 -10.84 -9.56
CA SER A 147 -3.24 -9.57 -10.28
C SER A 147 -2.79 -8.49 -9.31
N PHE A 148 -1.63 -7.89 -9.60
CA PHE A 148 -1.00 -6.84 -8.81
C PHE A 148 -1.28 -5.48 -9.45
N ALA A 149 -1.90 -4.55 -8.73
CA ALA A 149 -1.92 -3.14 -9.12
C ALA A 149 -0.67 -2.45 -8.60
N ILE A 150 0.14 -1.87 -9.48
CA ILE A 150 1.34 -1.11 -9.16
C ILE A 150 0.97 0.37 -9.11
N LEU A 151 1.18 1.02 -7.96
CA LEU A 151 0.80 2.42 -7.74
C LEU A 151 2.00 3.36 -7.65
N GLU A 152 1.71 4.62 -7.97
CA GLU A 152 2.58 5.78 -7.82
C GLU A 152 1.96 6.73 -6.78
N ASP A 153 1.86 6.29 -5.54
CA ASP A 153 1.05 6.98 -4.54
C ASP A 153 1.62 8.36 -4.13
N ARG A 154 2.91 8.57 -4.41
CA ARG A 154 3.63 9.84 -4.27
C ARG A 154 3.48 10.80 -5.45
N LYS A 155 3.42 10.29 -6.69
CA LYS A 155 3.59 11.07 -7.94
C LYS A 155 2.57 12.20 -8.08
N PHE A 156 1.33 11.93 -7.69
CA PHE A 156 0.20 12.85 -7.85
C PHE A 156 -0.24 13.51 -6.53
N LYS A 157 0.43 13.18 -5.43
CA LYS A 157 0.08 13.68 -4.11
C LYS A 157 0.40 15.15 -4.01
N ASP A 158 -0.55 15.92 -3.50
CA ASP A 158 -0.37 17.35 -3.24
C ASP A 158 0.53 17.59 -2.03
N GLY A 159 1.35 18.65 -2.07
CA GLY A 159 2.13 19.08 -0.90
C GLY A 159 1.28 19.87 0.11
N PRO A 160 1.52 19.74 1.43
CA PRO A 160 0.74 20.42 2.47
C PRO A 160 1.09 21.91 2.65
N ASP A 161 2.31 22.32 2.28
CA ASP A 161 2.79 23.70 2.45
C ASP A 161 2.00 24.69 1.57
N GLY A 162 1.60 25.81 2.16
CA GLY A 162 0.76 26.82 1.53
C GLY A 162 -0.68 26.37 1.23
N LYS A 163 -1.06 25.12 1.53
CA LYS A 163 -2.41 24.59 1.31
C LYS A 163 -3.16 24.39 2.61
N VAL A 164 -2.58 23.67 3.57
CA VAL A 164 -3.25 23.29 4.83
C VAL A 164 -2.40 23.59 6.06
N ASN A 165 -1.08 23.67 5.90
CA ASN A 165 -0.18 24.05 6.97
C ASN A 165 -0.39 25.52 7.40
N THR A 166 -0.57 25.73 8.70
CA THR A 166 -0.66 27.06 9.35
C THR A 166 0.31 27.20 10.53
N TRP A 167 1.17 26.20 10.75
CA TRP A 167 2.09 26.11 11.88
C TRP A 167 3.55 26.23 11.42
N PRO A 168 4.45 26.70 12.30
CA PRO A 168 5.86 26.86 11.94
C PRO A 168 6.59 25.51 11.83
N GLY A 169 7.68 25.51 11.08
CA GLY A 169 8.56 24.35 10.94
C GLY A 169 8.11 23.41 9.83
N ARG A 170 8.10 22.11 10.11
CA ARG A 170 7.77 21.07 9.14
C ARG A 170 6.29 21.13 8.74
N PRO A 171 5.96 21.36 7.44
CA PRO A 171 4.58 21.49 6.99
C PRO A 171 3.71 20.23 7.12
N ASP A 172 4.34 19.08 7.28
CA ASP A 172 3.73 17.76 7.36
C ASP A 172 3.57 17.23 8.79
N HIS A 173 4.41 17.70 9.73
CA HIS A 173 4.37 17.27 11.12
C HIS A 173 3.35 18.07 11.94
N ILE A 174 2.25 17.43 12.31
CA ILE A 174 1.24 18.02 13.19
C ILE A 174 1.54 17.62 14.64
N LYS A 175 1.89 18.61 15.46
CA LYS A 175 2.17 18.43 16.90
C LYS A 175 1.04 18.87 17.81
N ASN A 176 0.15 19.73 17.31
CA ASN A 176 -0.93 20.32 18.09
C ASN A 176 -2.14 19.40 18.08
N ASP A 177 -2.51 18.87 19.25
CA ASP A 177 -3.68 17.99 19.46
C ASP A 177 -5.02 18.70 19.34
N LYS A 178 -5.02 20.04 19.29
CA LYS A 178 -6.22 20.88 19.13
C LYS A 178 -6.49 21.29 17.68
N ILE A 179 -5.74 20.78 16.70
CA ILE A 179 -6.02 21.12 15.31
C ILE A 179 -7.38 20.56 14.89
N ASP A 180 -8.15 21.35 14.15
CA ASP A 180 -9.33 20.83 13.48
C ASP A 180 -8.90 19.96 12.29
N ILE A 181 -8.99 18.65 12.45
CA ILE A 181 -8.61 17.68 11.41
C ILE A 181 -9.40 17.87 10.11
N ALA A 182 -10.63 18.40 10.18
CA ALA A 182 -11.44 18.65 8.99
C ALA A 182 -10.83 19.78 8.13
N SER A 183 -10.15 20.74 8.76
CA SER A 183 -9.46 21.82 8.06
C SER A 183 -8.28 21.36 7.18
N LEU A 184 -7.80 20.13 7.40
CA LEU A 184 -6.73 19.50 6.64
C LEU A 184 -7.21 18.89 5.32
N ASP A 185 -8.52 18.64 5.15
CA ASP A 185 -9.08 18.05 3.94
C ASP A 185 -9.80 19.11 3.09
N LYS A 186 -9.04 19.77 2.21
CA LYS A 186 -9.58 20.81 1.34
C LYS A 186 -10.03 20.27 -0.03
N PRO A 187 -11.13 20.80 -0.60
CA PRO A 187 -11.54 20.46 -1.96
C PRO A 187 -10.40 20.68 -2.96
N GLY A 188 -10.25 19.74 -3.89
CA GLY A 188 -9.23 19.81 -4.94
C GLY A 188 -7.90 19.14 -4.59
N LEU A 189 -7.66 18.78 -3.32
CA LEU A 189 -6.46 18.04 -2.95
C LEU A 189 -6.47 16.59 -3.48
N SER A 190 -5.31 16.16 -3.94
CA SER A 190 -5.04 14.90 -4.63
C SER A 190 -4.10 14.01 -3.82
N LEU A 191 -4.41 12.72 -3.81
CA LEU A 191 -3.50 11.65 -3.41
C LEU A 191 -3.01 10.90 -4.66
N LEU A 192 -3.80 9.97 -5.19
CA LEU A 192 -3.45 9.19 -6.38
C LEU A 192 -3.65 9.95 -7.71
N GLY A 193 -4.42 11.04 -7.70
CA GLY A 193 -4.84 11.74 -8.92
C GLY A 193 -5.91 10.99 -9.73
N LYS A 194 -6.51 11.68 -10.71
CA LYS A 194 -7.62 11.12 -11.51
C LYS A 194 -7.21 9.93 -12.37
N ARG A 195 -5.98 9.94 -12.89
CA ARG A 195 -5.46 8.92 -13.81
C ARG A 195 -5.29 7.56 -13.13
N GLN A 196 -4.64 7.53 -11.97
CA GLN A 196 -4.53 6.29 -11.18
C GLN A 196 -5.87 5.80 -10.62
N LEU A 197 -6.76 6.72 -10.21
CA LEU A 197 -8.12 6.32 -9.80
C LEU A 197 -8.92 5.72 -10.96
N HIS A 198 -8.69 6.20 -12.20
CA HIS A 198 -9.28 5.59 -13.39
C HIS A 198 -8.69 4.21 -13.66
N PHE A 199 -7.36 4.06 -13.59
CA PHE A 199 -6.69 2.77 -13.65
C PHE A 199 -7.29 1.78 -12.64
N LEU A 200 -7.33 2.12 -11.34
CA LEU A 200 -7.88 1.25 -10.30
C LEU A 200 -9.36 0.88 -10.55
N LYS A 201 -10.13 1.80 -11.15
CA LYS A 201 -11.52 1.53 -11.54
C LYS A 201 -11.60 0.47 -12.65
N GLU A 202 -10.74 0.53 -13.67
CA GLU A 202 -10.73 -0.46 -14.75
C GLU A 202 -10.10 -1.79 -14.30
N TRP A 203 -8.96 -1.73 -13.62
CA TRP A 203 -8.31 -2.89 -13.01
C TRP A 203 -9.21 -3.63 -12.01
N GLY A 204 -10.02 -2.90 -11.23
CA GLY A 204 -10.97 -3.51 -10.29
C GLY A 204 -12.12 -4.25 -10.97
N LYS A 205 -12.40 -3.96 -12.24
CA LYS A 205 -13.38 -4.68 -13.06
C LYS A 205 -12.76 -5.89 -13.76
N ASP A 206 -11.49 -5.80 -14.14
CA ASP A 206 -10.82 -6.87 -14.86
C ASP A 206 -10.31 -7.97 -13.91
N TRP A 207 -10.82 -9.18 -14.09
CA TRP A 207 -10.44 -10.37 -13.33
C TRP A 207 -9.91 -11.48 -14.23
N ARG A 208 -9.52 -11.14 -15.47
CA ARG A 208 -8.89 -12.08 -16.38
C ARG A 208 -7.63 -12.68 -15.78
N GLY A 209 -7.55 -14.00 -15.83
CA GLY A 209 -6.45 -14.81 -15.31
C GLY A 209 -6.25 -14.76 -13.79
N ALA A 210 -7.03 -13.97 -13.03
CA ALA A 210 -6.80 -13.72 -11.61
C ALA A 210 -7.86 -14.37 -10.70
N ASP A 211 -7.42 -14.94 -9.57
CA ASP A 211 -8.30 -15.36 -8.45
C ASP A 211 -8.15 -14.46 -7.22
N LEU A 212 -7.06 -13.71 -7.14
CA LEU A 212 -6.71 -12.78 -6.06
C LEU A 212 -6.18 -11.46 -6.63
N LYS A 213 -6.28 -10.38 -5.85
CA LYS A 213 -5.81 -9.05 -6.20
C LYS A 213 -5.03 -8.41 -5.07
N VAL A 214 -3.89 -7.82 -5.39
CA VAL A 214 -3.02 -7.11 -4.44
C VAL A 214 -2.68 -5.74 -5.01
N ALA A 215 -2.80 -4.69 -4.21
CA ALA A 215 -2.30 -3.37 -4.56
C ALA A 215 -0.93 -3.16 -3.91
N LEU A 216 0.02 -2.69 -4.69
CA LEU A 216 1.40 -2.40 -4.30
C LEU A 216 1.60 -0.88 -4.33
N SER A 217 2.08 -0.31 -3.24
CA SER A 217 2.37 1.13 -3.20
C SER A 217 3.52 1.43 -2.24
N GLN A 218 3.97 2.68 -2.22
CA GLN A 218 5.03 3.12 -1.33
C GLN A 218 4.60 3.04 0.13
N THR A 219 3.43 3.55 0.46
CA THR A 219 2.95 3.59 1.86
C THR A 219 1.46 3.29 2.02
N ILE A 220 1.07 2.85 3.22
CA ILE A 220 -0.31 2.46 3.54
C ILE A 220 -1.27 3.66 3.62
N PHE A 221 -2.56 3.41 3.33
CA PHE A 221 -3.61 4.44 3.30
C PHE A 221 -4.14 4.84 4.70
N CYS A 222 -3.25 5.14 5.64
CA CYS A 222 -3.55 5.73 6.95
C CYS A 222 -2.30 6.41 7.56
N ASN A 223 -2.50 7.18 8.63
CA ASN A 223 -1.44 7.71 9.47
C ASN A 223 -1.29 6.84 10.71
N LEU A 224 -0.53 5.74 10.67
CA LEU A 224 -0.44 4.89 11.84
C LEU A 224 0.57 5.37 12.87
N ALA A 225 1.72 5.91 12.48
CA ALA A 225 2.75 6.29 13.46
C ALA A 225 2.38 7.56 14.25
N ASN A 226 2.42 7.47 15.58
CA ASN A 226 2.25 8.61 16.49
C ASN A 226 3.55 8.99 17.23
N TYR A 227 4.59 8.16 17.16
CA TYR A 227 5.94 8.49 17.64
C TYR A 227 7.00 8.29 16.56
N HIS A 228 7.92 9.24 16.45
CA HIS A 228 8.83 9.35 15.32
C HIS A 228 10.30 9.61 15.73
N GLY A 229 11.23 8.98 15.03
CA GLY A 229 12.67 9.22 15.14
C GLY A 229 13.34 8.70 16.42
N GLY A 230 14.62 9.04 16.61
CA GLY A 230 15.50 8.48 17.67
C GLY A 230 15.07 8.78 19.11
N ASN A 231 14.25 9.81 19.33
CA ASN A 231 13.70 10.18 20.65
C ASN A 231 12.21 9.83 20.79
N GLN A 232 11.61 9.17 19.79
CA GLN A 232 10.19 8.87 19.75
C GLN A 232 9.37 10.16 20.01
N MET A 233 9.57 11.17 19.15
CA MET A 233 8.83 12.43 19.20
C MET A 233 7.36 12.15 18.89
N TYR A 234 6.46 12.59 19.77
CA TYR A 234 5.03 12.49 19.53
C TYR A 234 4.59 13.43 18.41
N LEU A 235 3.82 12.90 17.47
CA LEU A 235 3.06 13.64 16.46
C LEU A 235 1.60 13.18 16.54
N VAL A 236 0.69 14.14 16.45
CA VAL A 236 -0.74 13.86 16.27
C VAL A 236 -0.93 13.20 14.92
N ALA A 237 -0.36 13.78 13.87
CA ALA A 237 -0.42 13.27 12.52
C ALA A 237 0.81 13.68 11.69
N ASP A 238 1.08 12.89 10.65
CA ASP A 238 2.10 13.10 9.63
C ASP A 238 1.42 13.11 8.26
N LEU A 239 1.40 14.28 7.60
CA LEU A 239 0.78 14.47 6.28
C LEU A 239 1.60 13.84 5.14
N ASP A 240 2.82 13.36 5.43
CA ASP A 240 3.54 12.53 4.48
C ASP A 240 2.92 11.13 4.35
N SER A 241 2.28 10.60 5.39
CA SER A 241 1.53 9.34 5.29
C SER A 241 0.39 9.43 4.28
N ASN A 242 -0.03 8.30 3.70
CA ASN A 242 -1.20 8.29 2.82
C ASN A 242 -2.54 8.22 3.60
N GLY A 243 -2.52 8.61 4.88
CA GLY A 243 -3.73 9.04 5.60
C GLY A 243 -4.27 10.40 5.13
N TRP A 244 -3.45 11.21 4.46
CA TRP A 244 -3.80 12.54 3.96
C TRP A 244 -3.55 12.68 2.44
N PRO A 245 -4.36 13.48 1.71
CA PRO A 245 -5.63 14.10 2.12
C PRO A 245 -6.72 13.07 2.40
N GLN A 246 -7.55 13.27 3.43
CA GLN A 246 -8.53 12.26 3.87
C GLN A 246 -9.51 11.86 2.76
N SER A 247 -10.03 12.82 1.99
CA SER A 247 -10.89 12.54 0.84
C SER A 247 -10.15 11.77 -0.26
N GLY A 248 -8.86 12.07 -0.47
CA GLY A 248 -8.01 11.35 -1.42
C GLY A 248 -7.78 9.90 -1.01
N ARG A 249 -7.45 9.70 0.27
CA ARG A 249 -7.32 8.39 0.92
C ARG A 249 -8.60 7.58 0.78
N ASN A 250 -9.76 8.15 1.09
CA ASN A 250 -11.04 7.43 1.04
C ASN A 250 -11.39 6.97 -0.38
N ARG A 251 -11.07 7.77 -1.41
CA ARG A 251 -11.22 7.35 -2.81
C ARG A 251 -10.33 6.15 -3.16
N ALA A 252 -9.08 6.14 -2.69
CA ALA A 252 -8.15 5.03 -2.91
C ALA A 252 -8.65 3.74 -2.22
N VAL A 253 -8.97 3.81 -0.93
CA VAL A 253 -9.50 2.67 -0.16
C VAL A 253 -10.81 2.14 -0.74
N HIS A 254 -11.69 3.03 -1.21
CA HIS A 254 -12.94 2.64 -1.87
C HIS A 254 -12.68 1.88 -3.18
N ALA A 255 -11.70 2.32 -3.98
CA ALA A 255 -11.33 1.65 -5.21
C ALA A 255 -10.76 0.24 -4.94
N LEU A 256 -9.88 0.10 -3.95
CA LEU A 256 -9.34 -1.21 -3.56
C LEU A 256 -10.42 -2.14 -3.01
N ARG A 257 -11.33 -1.62 -2.18
CA ARG A 257 -12.50 -2.38 -1.67
C ARG A 257 -13.30 -2.99 -2.81
N LYS A 258 -13.64 -2.20 -3.84
CA LYS A 258 -14.41 -2.70 -5.01
C LYS A 258 -13.73 -3.83 -5.78
N ALA A 259 -12.41 -3.86 -5.74
CA ALA A 259 -11.58 -4.88 -6.36
C ALA A 259 -11.28 -6.06 -5.43
N TYR A 260 -11.84 -6.10 -4.20
CA TYR A 260 -11.52 -7.12 -3.19
C TYR A 260 -9.99 -7.28 -2.98
N ALA A 261 -9.25 -6.17 -3.08
CA ALA A 261 -7.81 -6.18 -3.09
C ALA A 261 -7.21 -6.02 -1.68
N LEU A 262 -6.16 -6.80 -1.39
CA LEU A 262 -5.27 -6.57 -0.25
C LEU A 262 -4.29 -5.44 -0.62
N HIS A 263 -3.93 -4.56 0.31
CA HIS A 263 -2.90 -3.53 0.11
C HIS A 263 -1.57 -3.94 0.75
N TYR A 264 -0.46 -3.90 0.01
CA TYR A 264 0.88 -4.26 0.48
C TYR A 264 1.86 -3.12 0.18
N ALA A 265 2.52 -2.58 1.21
CA ALA A 265 3.29 -1.33 1.11
C ALA A 265 4.42 -1.24 2.16
N GLY A 266 5.19 -0.15 2.17
CA GLY A 266 6.30 0.13 3.10
C GLY A 266 6.34 1.57 3.64
N ASP A 267 7.51 2.23 3.57
CA ASP A 267 7.84 3.61 4.03
C ASP A 267 7.73 3.89 5.54
N GLN A 268 6.69 3.41 6.21
CA GLN A 268 6.37 3.87 7.57
C GLN A 268 7.42 3.49 8.62
N HIS A 269 8.37 2.61 8.33
CA HIS A 269 9.31 2.07 9.33
C HIS A 269 8.60 1.53 10.59
N LEU A 270 7.38 1.05 10.38
CA LEU A 270 6.49 0.53 11.40
C LEU A 270 5.68 -0.58 10.73
N ALA A 271 6.09 -1.82 10.92
CA ALA A 271 5.34 -2.93 10.38
C ALA A 271 3.94 -2.97 11.00
N SER A 272 2.91 -3.13 10.18
CA SER A 272 1.53 -3.10 10.68
C SER A 272 0.56 -3.85 9.79
N ILE A 273 -0.43 -4.48 10.41
CA ILE A 273 -1.64 -4.95 9.73
C ILE A 273 -2.79 -4.06 10.16
N VAL A 274 -3.41 -3.38 9.20
CA VAL A 274 -4.56 -2.50 9.43
C VAL A 274 -5.73 -2.95 8.57
N HIS A 275 -6.91 -3.09 9.17
CA HIS A 275 -8.16 -3.25 8.42
C HIS A 275 -8.84 -1.88 8.32
N HIS A 276 -8.95 -1.37 7.11
CA HIS A 276 -9.41 -0.01 6.84
C HIS A 276 -10.93 0.12 7.01
N GLY A 277 -11.34 1.29 7.51
CA GLY A 277 -12.71 1.79 7.43
C GLY A 277 -12.81 3.07 6.59
N ILE A 278 -13.95 3.27 5.95
CA ILE A 278 -14.40 4.53 5.33
C ILE A 278 -15.59 5.07 6.14
N ASP A 279 -16.71 4.34 6.16
CA ASP A 279 -17.92 4.76 6.88
C ASP A 279 -17.95 4.16 8.29
N LYS A 280 -17.40 2.95 8.43
CA LYS A 280 -17.31 2.19 9.68
C LYS A 280 -15.98 1.43 9.74
N HIS A 281 -15.52 1.10 10.94
CA HIS A 281 -14.39 0.17 11.09
C HIS A 281 -14.62 -1.12 10.33
N ARG A 282 -13.57 -1.61 9.65
CA ARG A 282 -13.55 -2.86 8.89
C ARG A 282 -14.58 -2.92 7.76
N ASP A 283 -15.01 -1.78 7.19
CA ASP A 283 -15.93 -1.79 6.05
C ASP A 283 -15.21 -1.82 4.68
N ALA A 284 -13.87 -1.80 4.68
CA ALA A 284 -13.01 -1.93 3.51
C ALA A 284 -12.09 -3.15 3.64
N GLY A 285 -10.86 -3.08 3.11
CA GLY A 285 -9.92 -4.19 3.11
C GLY A 285 -8.72 -3.98 4.03
N PHE A 286 -7.85 -4.99 4.06
CA PHE A 286 -6.63 -5.00 4.84
C PHE A 286 -5.47 -4.34 4.09
N SER A 287 -4.60 -3.67 4.84
CA SER A 287 -3.25 -3.33 4.42
C SER A 287 -2.20 -4.02 5.30
N PHE A 288 -1.05 -4.29 4.69
CA PHE A 288 0.16 -4.73 5.37
C PHE A 288 1.32 -3.81 4.98
N CYS A 289 1.75 -3.00 5.95
CA CYS A 289 3.01 -2.28 5.87
C CYS A 289 4.15 -3.21 6.33
N VAL A 290 5.13 -3.46 5.47
CA VAL A 290 6.33 -4.21 5.82
C VAL A 290 7.28 -3.38 6.68
N PRO A 291 8.14 -4.01 7.50
CA PRO A 291 9.21 -3.29 8.18
C PRO A 291 10.24 -2.75 7.17
N SER A 292 10.99 -1.73 7.60
CA SER A 292 12.20 -1.30 6.87
C SER A 292 13.25 -2.40 6.92
N ILE A 293 14.02 -2.56 5.83
CA ILE A 293 15.16 -3.50 5.81
C ILE A 293 16.26 -3.08 6.81
N ALA A 294 16.41 -1.77 7.03
CA ALA A 294 17.40 -1.16 7.90
C ALA A 294 16.88 0.19 8.43
N ALA A 295 16.03 0.16 9.45
CA ALA A 295 15.33 1.31 9.98
C ALA A 295 16.29 2.40 10.52
N GLY A 296 16.53 3.45 9.72
CA GLY A 296 17.26 4.64 10.14
C GLY A 296 16.42 5.52 11.08
N TYR A 297 15.13 5.67 10.74
CA TYR A 297 14.16 6.53 11.40
C TYR A 297 13.04 5.69 12.04
N PRO A 298 13.19 5.21 13.28
CA PRO A 298 12.22 4.29 13.88
C PRO A 298 10.91 5.03 14.17
N ARG A 299 9.78 4.42 13.81
CA ARG A 299 8.44 4.90 14.16
C ARG A 299 7.76 3.90 15.10
N SER A 300 6.81 4.37 15.90
CA SER A 300 5.98 3.49 16.74
C SER A 300 4.54 4.00 16.85
N TRP A 301 3.66 3.07 17.24
CA TRP A 301 2.24 3.29 17.50
C TRP A 301 1.91 2.80 18.92
N ARG A 302 1.55 3.72 19.81
CA ARG A 302 1.35 3.41 21.25
C ARG A 302 0.09 4.05 21.87
N PRO A 303 -1.10 3.90 21.27
CA PRO A 303 -2.34 4.49 21.77
C PRO A 303 -2.72 3.99 23.18
N ASP A 304 -2.32 2.77 23.55
CA ASP A 304 -2.59 2.24 24.89
C ASP A 304 -1.85 3.05 25.97
N ALA A 305 -0.61 3.48 25.68
CA ALA A 305 0.19 4.30 26.57
C ALA A 305 -0.32 5.75 26.64
N GLU A 306 -1.07 6.19 25.62
CA GLU A 306 -1.76 7.47 25.56
C GLU A 306 -3.11 7.45 26.28
N GLY A 307 -3.56 6.28 26.76
CA GLY A 307 -4.86 6.12 27.40
C GLY A 307 -6.04 6.18 26.42
N GLN A 308 -5.81 5.99 25.11
CA GLN A 308 -6.89 5.90 24.14
C GLN A 308 -7.80 4.69 24.46
N PRO A 309 -9.13 4.83 24.34
CA PRO A 309 -10.05 3.73 24.60
C PRO A 309 -9.76 2.51 23.73
N VAL A 310 -9.67 1.35 24.37
CA VAL A 310 -9.46 0.08 23.67
C VAL A 310 -10.81 -0.51 23.28
N VAL A 311 -11.08 -0.54 21.97
CA VAL A 311 -12.33 -1.07 21.42
C VAL A 311 -12.01 -2.24 20.49
N ASN A 312 -12.77 -3.34 20.56
CA ASN A 312 -12.68 -4.50 19.65
C ASN A 312 -11.26 -5.05 19.43
N ARG A 313 -10.46 -5.12 20.49
CA ARG A 313 -9.12 -5.71 20.43
C ARG A 313 -9.16 -7.16 19.91
N PRO A 314 -8.28 -7.56 18.97
CA PRO A 314 -8.17 -8.94 18.54
C PRO A 314 -8.01 -9.91 19.71
N LYS A 315 -8.55 -11.14 19.57
CA LYS A 315 -8.63 -12.16 20.64
C LYS A 315 -7.29 -12.46 21.35
N ARG A 316 -6.16 -12.31 20.66
CA ARG A 316 -4.81 -12.49 21.22
C ARG A 316 -4.41 -11.40 22.22
N ASN A 317 -5.24 -10.37 22.40
CA ASN A 317 -5.06 -9.26 23.34
C ASN A 317 -3.69 -8.56 23.18
N ILE A 318 -3.26 -8.37 21.94
CA ILE A 318 -1.95 -7.79 21.61
C ILE A 318 -1.97 -6.30 21.97
N PRO A 319 -0.94 -5.73 22.62
CA PRO A 319 -0.83 -4.30 22.88
C PRO A 319 -1.01 -3.43 21.61
N ASN A 320 -1.62 -2.27 21.74
CA ASN A 320 -1.84 -1.28 20.67
C ASN A 320 -2.67 -1.79 19.48
N THR A 321 -3.60 -2.72 19.72
CA THR A 321 -4.49 -3.30 18.70
C THR A 321 -5.97 -3.10 19.05
N GLY A 322 -6.83 -3.04 18.03
CA GLY A 322 -8.24 -2.69 18.16
C GLY A 322 -8.68 -1.57 17.21
N ASP A 323 -9.85 -1.01 17.48
CA ASP A 323 -10.46 0.08 16.73
C ASP A 323 -9.97 1.43 17.22
N TYR A 324 -9.44 2.22 16.31
CA TYR A 324 -8.95 3.57 16.56
C TYR A 324 -9.31 4.52 15.40
N ALA A 325 -9.47 5.80 15.71
CA ALA A 325 -9.30 6.84 14.72
C ALA A 325 -7.82 7.23 14.71
N ASP A 326 -7.19 7.24 13.53
CA ASP A 326 -5.84 7.74 13.42
C ASP A 326 -5.78 9.27 13.64
N GLY A 327 -4.57 9.83 13.64
CA GLY A 327 -4.33 11.26 13.84
C GLY A 327 -5.08 12.21 12.89
N LEU A 328 -5.60 11.69 11.78
CA LEU A 328 -6.34 12.43 10.75
C LEU A 328 -7.83 12.10 10.76
N GLY A 329 -8.28 11.32 11.75
CA GLY A 329 -9.65 10.85 11.90
C GLY A 329 -10.01 9.65 11.02
N ASN A 330 -9.05 9.02 10.33
CA ASN A 330 -9.35 7.84 9.53
C ASN A 330 -9.65 6.64 10.43
N LEU A 331 -10.70 5.90 10.11
CA LEU A 331 -11.06 4.68 10.84
C LEU A 331 -10.09 3.55 10.49
N VAL A 332 -9.38 3.06 11.50
CA VAL A 332 -8.44 1.96 11.39
C VAL A 332 -8.73 0.91 12.46
N THR A 333 -8.66 -0.36 12.09
CA THR A 333 -8.60 -1.47 13.04
C THR A 333 -7.22 -2.09 12.96
N VAL A 334 -6.41 -1.90 13.99
CA VAL A 334 -5.04 -2.40 14.04
C VAL A 334 -5.08 -3.85 14.52
N HIS A 335 -4.58 -4.78 13.71
CA HIS A 335 -4.52 -6.20 14.03
C HIS A 335 -3.15 -6.65 14.58
N ALA A 336 -2.08 -6.00 14.13
CA ALA A 336 -0.73 -6.28 14.55
C ALA A 336 0.15 -5.04 14.31
N VAL A 337 1.15 -4.84 15.17
CA VAL A 337 2.11 -3.73 15.05
C VAL A 337 3.50 -4.14 15.56
N GLY A 338 4.52 -3.89 14.75
CA GLY A 338 5.93 -4.19 15.02
C GLY A 338 6.64 -3.00 15.65
N ASN A 339 6.28 -2.63 16.88
CA ASN A 339 6.94 -1.53 17.59
C ASN A 339 8.43 -1.83 17.89
N PRO A 340 9.32 -0.84 17.82
CA PRO A 340 10.72 -0.99 18.21
C PRO A 340 10.86 -1.25 19.72
N ALA A 341 11.98 -1.86 20.07
CA ALA A 341 12.40 -2.05 21.45
C ALA A 341 12.57 -0.71 22.16
N LYS A 342 12.45 -0.71 23.49
CA LYS A 342 12.61 0.51 24.31
C LYS A 342 14.04 1.05 24.30
N GLN A 343 15.02 0.16 24.15
CA GLN A 343 16.44 0.49 24.13
C GLN A 343 17.11 -0.31 23.03
N ASN A 344 18.11 0.31 22.39
CA ASN A 344 18.89 -0.31 21.35
C ASN A 344 20.19 -0.87 21.95
N ARG A 345 20.43 -2.15 21.71
CA ARG A 345 21.69 -2.81 22.02
C ARG A 345 22.78 -2.28 21.08
N LYS A 346 24.02 -2.24 21.60
CA LYS A 346 25.19 -1.81 20.83
C LYS A 346 25.48 -2.77 19.66
N GLY A 347 26.07 -2.22 18.60
CA GLY A 347 26.36 -2.92 17.36
C GLY A 347 25.30 -2.63 16.30
N VAL A 348 25.74 -2.50 15.05
CA VAL A 348 24.89 -2.08 13.92
C VAL A 348 23.67 -2.98 13.78
N GLU A 349 23.86 -4.29 13.66
CA GLU A 349 22.77 -5.23 13.43
C GLU A 349 21.81 -5.33 14.61
N ASN A 350 22.34 -5.32 15.84
CA ASN A 350 21.53 -5.30 17.05
C ASN A 350 20.66 -4.04 17.12
N THR A 351 21.25 -2.88 16.84
CA THR A 351 20.51 -1.60 16.79
C THR A 351 19.41 -1.64 15.74
N LEU A 352 19.68 -2.19 14.55
CA LEU A 352 18.66 -2.29 13.49
C LEU A 352 17.55 -3.28 13.85
N HIS A 353 17.88 -4.42 14.45
CA HIS A 353 16.90 -5.37 14.98
C HIS A 353 16.01 -4.69 16.02
N ASP A 354 16.60 -3.97 16.98
CA ASP A 354 15.88 -3.30 18.06
C ASP A 354 15.03 -2.14 17.55
N LYS A 355 15.43 -1.50 16.45
CA LYS A 355 14.61 -0.53 15.70
C LYS A 355 13.52 -1.16 14.83
N ALA A 356 13.23 -2.46 15.00
CA ALA A 356 12.21 -3.21 14.28
C ALA A 356 12.47 -3.35 12.76
N SER A 357 13.73 -3.45 12.35
CA SER A 357 14.07 -3.80 10.96
C SER A 357 13.74 -5.27 10.67
N GLY A 358 13.51 -5.61 9.40
CA GLY A 358 13.18 -6.96 8.98
C GLY A 358 12.65 -7.02 7.54
N TYR A 359 11.78 -7.98 7.26
CA TYR A 359 11.06 -8.06 5.98
C TYR A 359 9.70 -8.75 6.12
N GLY A 360 8.80 -8.47 5.16
CA GLY A 360 7.51 -9.13 5.05
C GLY A 360 7.49 -10.24 4.01
N ILE A 361 6.65 -11.24 4.21
CA ILE A 361 6.24 -12.19 3.16
C ILE A 361 4.72 -12.18 3.07
N LEU A 362 4.22 -12.02 1.84
CA LEU A 362 2.82 -12.20 1.51
C LEU A 362 2.66 -13.50 0.74
N ARG A 363 2.10 -14.54 1.37
CA ARG A 363 1.75 -15.79 0.69
C ARG A 363 0.33 -15.68 0.15
N CYS A 364 0.17 -15.84 -1.15
CA CYS A 364 -1.13 -15.86 -1.80
C CYS A 364 -1.51 -17.31 -2.12
N ASP A 365 -2.72 -17.76 -1.74
CA ASP A 365 -3.27 -19.05 -2.17
C ASP A 365 -4.51 -18.81 -3.03
N PRO A 366 -4.34 -18.68 -4.37
CA PRO A 366 -5.43 -18.48 -5.31
C PRO A 366 -6.54 -19.53 -5.18
N SER A 367 -6.18 -20.79 -4.88
CA SER A 367 -7.12 -21.91 -4.77
C SER A 367 -8.04 -21.79 -3.55
N LYS A 368 -7.50 -21.28 -2.43
CA LYS A 368 -8.25 -21.05 -1.20
C LYS A 368 -8.86 -19.65 -1.14
N GLN A 369 -8.42 -18.74 -2.01
CA GLN A 369 -8.75 -17.31 -2.01
C GLN A 369 -8.40 -16.63 -0.68
N ASN A 370 -7.19 -16.89 -0.18
CA ASN A 370 -6.69 -16.27 1.04
C ASN A 370 -5.24 -15.76 0.89
N TYR A 371 -4.86 -14.95 1.87
CA TYR A 371 -3.55 -14.35 1.99
C TYR A 371 -3.01 -14.68 3.38
N THR A 372 -1.75 -15.10 3.49
CA THR A 372 -1.03 -15.20 4.76
C THR A 372 0.05 -14.14 4.80
N LEU A 373 -0.05 -13.24 5.77
CA LEU A 373 0.84 -12.13 6.01
C LEU A 373 1.85 -12.59 7.08
N GLU A 374 3.13 -12.54 6.76
CA GLU A 374 4.24 -12.86 7.67
C GLU A 374 5.14 -11.64 7.81
N CYS A 375 5.66 -11.39 9.01
CA CYS A 375 6.51 -10.24 9.29
C CYS A 375 7.67 -10.67 10.18
N TRP A 376 8.83 -10.83 9.56
CA TRP A 376 10.02 -11.40 10.16
C TRP A 376 10.96 -10.32 10.66
N ARG A 377 11.53 -10.51 11.86
CA ARG A 377 12.56 -9.63 12.43
C ARG A 377 13.87 -9.76 11.66
N LEU A 378 14.80 -8.82 11.84
CA LEU A 378 16.08 -8.84 11.14
C LEU A 378 16.98 -10.03 11.53
N GLN A 379 17.13 -10.29 12.83
CA GLN A 379 18.01 -11.35 13.34
C GLN A 379 17.18 -12.57 13.70
N PHE A 380 17.22 -13.58 12.84
CA PHE A 380 16.70 -14.92 13.08
C PHE A 380 17.33 -15.91 12.09
N ASP A 381 17.07 -17.21 12.25
CA ASP A 381 17.52 -18.24 11.31
C ASP A 381 16.34 -18.83 10.54
N ALA A 382 16.23 -18.47 9.26
CA ALA A 382 15.15 -18.94 8.39
C ALA A 382 15.18 -20.46 8.11
N GLU A 383 16.28 -21.17 8.41
CA GLU A 383 16.32 -22.64 8.34
C GLU A 383 15.58 -23.29 9.52
N LYS A 384 15.43 -22.58 10.65
CA LYS A 384 14.84 -23.07 11.90
C LYS A 384 13.92 -22.03 12.55
N PRO A 385 12.94 -21.49 11.82
CA PRO A 385 12.14 -20.38 12.29
C PRO A 385 11.34 -20.77 13.54
N GLN A 386 11.32 -19.86 14.51
CA GLN A 386 10.48 -19.95 15.71
C GLN A 386 9.36 -18.90 15.65
N PRO A 387 8.24 -19.10 16.37
CA PRO A 387 7.15 -18.13 16.40
C PRO A 387 7.58 -16.70 16.80
N GLU A 388 8.54 -16.56 17.72
CA GLU A 388 9.07 -15.29 18.22
C GLU A 388 9.94 -14.51 17.21
N ASP A 389 10.39 -15.18 16.15
CA ASP A 389 11.15 -14.55 15.06
C ASP A 389 10.27 -13.61 14.22
N GLN A 390 8.95 -13.75 14.33
CA GLN A 390 8.00 -12.79 13.79
C GLN A 390 7.62 -11.72 14.82
N PHE A 391 7.17 -10.57 14.33
CA PHE A 391 6.58 -9.55 15.21
C PHE A 391 5.25 -10.05 15.82
N PRO A 392 4.85 -9.55 17.01
CA PRO A 392 3.63 -9.99 17.67
C PRO A 392 2.39 -9.76 16.79
N GLY A 393 1.59 -10.81 16.62
CA GLY A 393 0.36 -10.79 15.81
C GLY A 393 0.49 -11.46 14.46
N TRP A 394 1.71 -11.63 13.95
CA TRP A 394 2.00 -12.43 12.76
C TRP A 394 2.29 -13.90 13.14
N PRO A 395 2.12 -14.85 12.20
CA PRO A 395 1.45 -14.67 10.91
C PRO A 395 -0.07 -14.46 11.09
N LEU A 396 -0.69 -13.75 10.14
CA LEU A 396 -2.14 -13.58 10.06
C LEU A 396 -2.64 -14.04 8.69
N THR A 397 -3.68 -14.87 8.67
CA THR A 397 -4.36 -15.27 7.43
C THR A 397 -5.70 -14.55 7.30
N VAL A 398 -5.93 -13.91 6.15
CA VAL A 398 -7.19 -13.22 5.81
C VAL A 398 -7.72 -13.72 4.47
N GLY A 399 -9.04 -13.75 4.31
CA GLY A 399 -9.70 -14.17 3.08
C GLY A 399 -9.96 -13.01 2.12
N ILE A 400 -10.32 -13.34 0.88
CA ILE A 400 -10.82 -12.36 -0.09
C ILE A 400 -12.06 -11.64 0.46
N ASP A 401 -12.97 -12.35 1.15
CA ASP A 401 -14.20 -11.76 1.69
C ASP A 401 -13.94 -10.70 2.77
N ASP A 402 -12.79 -10.76 3.44
CA ASP A 402 -12.34 -9.76 4.40
C ASP A 402 -11.89 -8.45 3.73
N GLN A 403 -11.73 -8.42 2.40
CA GLN A 403 -11.35 -7.22 1.65
C GLN A 403 -12.57 -6.34 1.28
N TYR A 404 -13.79 -6.82 1.59
CA TYR A 404 -15.04 -6.10 1.40
C TYR A 404 -15.95 -6.28 2.62
N GLY A 405 -15.60 -5.61 3.71
CA GLY A 405 -16.32 -5.76 4.98
C GLY A 405 -17.63 -4.96 5.10
N ARG A 406 -18.03 -4.17 4.10
CA ARG A 406 -19.30 -3.42 4.13
C ARG A 406 -20.49 -4.38 4.27
N ALA A 407 -21.31 -4.14 5.30
CA ALA A 407 -22.48 -4.97 5.59
C ALA A 407 -23.58 -4.77 4.53
N PRO A 408 -24.14 -5.85 3.93
CA PRO A 408 -25.22 -5.74 2.96
C PRO A 408 -26.53 -5.31 3.62
N VAL A 409 -27.31 -4.47 2.94
CA VAL A 409 -28.71 -4.16 3.35
C VAL A 409 -29.70 -5.14 2.73
N ALA A 410 -29.32 -5.77 1.61
CA ALA A 410 -30.07 -6.81 0.92
C ALA A 410 -29.14 -7.63 0.03
N HIS A 411 -29.68 -8.66 -0.62
CA HIS A 411 -28.97 -9.48 -1.61
C HIS A 411 -29.79 -9.57 -2.90
N LEU A 412 -29.09 -9.62 -4.04
CA LEU A 412 -29.69 -10.04 -5.32
C LEU A 412 -30.04 -11.54 -5.27
N PRO A 413 -30.88 -12.05 -6.22
CA PRO A 413 -31.14 -13.48 -6.32
C PRO A 413 -29.85 -14.30 -6.25
N THR A 414 -29.91 -15.45 -5.57
CA THR A 414 -28.75 -16.34 -5.50
C THR A 414 -28.45 -16.89 -6.90
N LEU A 415 -27.25 -16.62 -7.38
CA LEU A 415 -26.77 -17.09 -8.66
C LEU A 415 -26.45 -18.58 -8.56
N LYS A 416 -26.90 -19.36 -9.55
CA LYS A 416 -26.62 -20.78 -9.69
C LYS A 416 -26.01 -21.01 -11.08
N PHE A 417 -24.73 -21.37 -11.10
CA PHE A 417 -23.97 -21.54 -12.32
C PHE A 417 -23.92 -23.02 -12.73
N SER A 418 -24.11 -23.29 -14.01
CA SER A 418 -23.77 -24.56 -14.65
C SER A 418 -22.77 -24.30 -15.79
N GLY A 419 -21.92 -25.28 -16.11
CA GLY A 419 -20.89 -25.14 -17.15
C GLY A 419 -19.58 -24.46 -16.72
N LEU A 420 -19.59 -23.66 -15.64
CA LEU A 420 -18.40 -22.97 -15.12
C LEU A 420 -18.07 -23.34 -13.67
N LYS A 421 -16.77 -23.31 -13.35
CA LYS A 421 -16.23 -23.40 -11.99
C LYS A 421 -15.58 -22.07 -11.64
N ASN A 422 -15.97 -21.46 -10.51
CA ASN A 422 -15.42 -20.18 -10.04
C ASN A 422 -15.59 -19.01 -11.04
N PRO A 423 -16.83 -18.70 -11.50
CA PRO A 423 -17.06 -17.59 -12.41
C PRO A 423 -16.72 -16.23 -11.77
N VAL A 424 -16.51 -15.22 -12.61
CA VAL A 424 -16.42 -13.82 -12.18
C VAL A 424 -17.82 -13.23 -12.12
N VAL A 425 -18.06 -12.40 -11.11
CA VAL A 425 -19.33 -11.69 -10.89
C VAL A 425 -19.04 -10.21 -10.68
N GLN A 426 -19.68 -9.38 -11.49
CA GLN A 426 -19.69 -7.92 -11.38
C GLN A 426 -21.10 -7.42 -11.11
N VAL A 427 -21.22 -6.52 -10.12
CA VAL A 427 -22.48 -5.89 -9.74
C VAL A 427 -22.40 -4.39 -10.01
N ILE A 428 -23.34 -3.86 -10.76
CA ILE A 428 -23.41 -2.44 -11.15
C ILE A 428 -24.74 -1.85 -10.69
N HIS A 429 -24.69 -0.67 -10.08
CA HIS A 429 -25.89 0.09 -9.72
C HIS A 429 -26.40 0.86 -10.95
N GLU A 430 -27.62 0.58 -11.42
CA GLU A 430 -28.07 1.06 -12.74
C GLU A 430 -28.26 2.57 -12.81
N LYS A 431 -28.77 3.20 -11.75
CA LYS A 431 -29.00 4.65 -11.73
C LYS A 431 -27.69 5.46 -11.81
N THR A 432 -26.61 4.94 -11.23
CA THR A 432 -25.34 5.67 -11.12
C THR A 432 -24.29 5.18 -12.10
N GLY A 433 -24.49 4.00 -12.71
CA GLY A 433 -23.49 3.31 -13.51
C GLY A 433 -22.28 2.84 -12.69
N GLU A 434 -22.34 2.89 -11.37
CA GLU A 434 -21.23 2.57 -10.49
C GLU A 434 -21.09 1.05 -10.34
N THR A 435 -19.91 0.51 -10.68
CA THR A 435 -19.52 -0.84 -10.26
C THR A 435 -19.41 -0.88 -8.75
N ILE A 436 -20.27 -1.67 -8.10
CA ILE A 436 -20.32 -1.88 -6.65
C ILE A 436 -19.17 -2.78 -6.21
N TYR A 437 -18.88 -3.82 -7.00
CA TYR A 437 -17.66 -4.62 -6.96
C TYR A 437 -17.58 -5.58 -8.15
N THR A 438 -16.39 -6.14 -8.36
CA THR A 438 -16.18 -7.35 -9.16
C THR A 438 -15.34 -8.34 -8.36
N ARG A 439 -15.62 -9.64 -8.48
CA ARG A 439 -14.77 -10.70 -7.92
C ARG A 439 -14.92 -12.01 -8.67
N ARG A 440 -13.89 -12.84 -8.61
CA ARG A 440 -14.03 -14.28 -8.85
C ARG A 440 -14.62 -14.97 -7.62
N ILE A 441 -15.68 -15.74 -7.80
CA ILE A 441 -16.32 -16.48 -6.70
C ILE A 441 -15.67 -17.87 -6.54
N LYS A 442 -15.90 -18.51 -5.39
CA LYS A 442 -15.55 -19.92 -5.18
C LYS A 442 -16.79 -20.79 -5.33
N GLY A 443 -16.70 -21.82 -6.18
CA GLY A 443 -17.77 -22.77 -6.48
C GLY A 443 -18.71 -22.28 -7.58
N THR A 444 -19.97 -22.73 -7.50
CA THR A 444 -21.00 -22.53 -8.53
C THR A 444 -22.25 -21.81 -8.00
N SER A 445 -22.15 -21.19 -6.82
CA SER A 445 -23.25 -20.48 -6.17
C SER A 445 -22.75 -19.23 -5.47
N PHE A 446 -23.44 -18.12 -5.64
CA PHE A 446 -23.10 -16.86 -4.99
C PHE A 446 -24.33 -15.99 -4.77
N SER A 447 -24.40 -15.32 -3.62
CA SER A 447 -25.49 -14.39 -3.30
C SER A 447 -24.91 -12.97 -3.28
N PRO A 448 -25.10 -12.16 -4.34
CA PRO A 448 -24.48 -10.85 -4.43
C PRO A 448 -25.03 -9.90 -3.37
N LYS A 449 -24.13 -9.38 -2.53
CA LYS A 449 -24.39 -8.30 -1.57
C LYS A 449 -24.72 -7.00 -2.30
N VAL A 450 -25.72 -6.26 -1.81
CA VAL A 450 -26.04 -4.91 -2.27
C VAL A 450 -26.37 -3.97 -1.11
N PHE A 451 -26.28 -2.66 -1.36
CA PHE A 451 -26.26 -1.63 -0.31
C PHE A 451 -27.41 -0.63 -0.41
N GLU A 452 -28.32 -0.81 -1.37
CA GLU A 452 -29.57 -0.08 -1.47
C GLU A 452 -30.72 -1.05 -1.83
N LYS A 453 -31.73 -1.14 -0.96
CA LYS A 453 -32.79 -2.16 -1.06
C LYS A 453 -33.76 -1.92 -2.23
N ASN A 454 -34.00 -0.66 -2.58
CA ASN A 454 -35.01 -0.27 -3.56
C ASN A 454 -34.40 0.05 -4.94
N ALA A 455 -33.08 -0.07 -5.09
CA ALA A 455 -32.38 0.13 -6.35
C ALA A 455 -32.50 -1.07 -7.30
N THR A 456 -32.22 -0.81 -8.57
CA THR A 456 -32.03 -1.85 -9.59
C THR A 456 -30.55 -1.98 -9.95
N TYR A 457 -30.16 -3.21 -10.29
CA TYR A 457 -28.79 -3.58 -10.53
C TYR A 457 -28.64 -4.32 -11.86
N THR A 458 -27.53 -4.06 -12.54
CA THR A 458 -27.04 -4.90 -13.62
C THR A 458 -26.01 -5.88 -13.05
N LEU A 459 -26.16 -7.15 -13.40
CA LEU A 459 -25.22 -8.21 -13.10
C LEU A 459 -24.52 -8.62 -14.39
N ILE A 460 -23.19 -8.67 -14.38
CA ILE A 460 -22.38 -9.31 -15.42
C ILE A 460 -21.67 -10.48 -14.76
N ALA A 461 -21.81 -11.68 -15.31
CA ALA A 461 -21.19 -12.87 -14.74
C ALA A 461 -20.74 -13.86 -15.82
N GLY A 462 -19.74 -14.67 -15.53
CA GLY A 462 -19.25 -15.72 -16.43
C GLY A 462 -17.75 -15.92 -16.36
N ASP A 463 -17.16 -16.33 -17.48
CA ASP A 463 -15.73 -16.54 -17.61
C ASP A 463 -15.11 -15.46 -18.52
N PRO A 464 -14.43 -14.45 -17.94
CA PRO A 464 -13.81 -13.40 -18.73
C PRO A 464 -12.55 -13.88 -19.46
N ASP A 465 -12.00 -15.04 -19.11
CA ASP A 465 -10.80 -15.60 -19.76
C ASP A 465 -11.10 -16.11 -21.18
N ASN A 466 -12.37 -16.43 -21.44
CA ASN A 466 -12.88 -16.91 -22.73
C ASN A 466 -13.95 -15.98 -23.33
N ASP A 467 -14.06 -14.73 -22.83
CA ASP A 467 -15.09 -13.76 -23.19
C ASP A 467 -16.53 -14.32 -23.15
N ASN A 468 -16.78 -15.30 -22.28
CA ASN A 468 -18.08 -15.94 -22.12
C ASN A 468 -18.81 -15.32 -20.92
N LEU A 469 -19.50 -14.20 -21.16
CA LEU A 469 -20.18 -13.41 -20.13
C LEU A 469 -21.67 -13.25 -20.44
N GLN A 470 -22.51 -13.34 -19.41
CA GLN A 470 -23.94 -13.05 -19.46
C GLN A 470 -24.25 -11.76 -18.70
N THR A 471 -25.17 -10.95 -19.23
CA THR A 471 -25.62 -9.70 -18.63
C THR A 471 -27.11 -9.76 -18.28
N HIS A 472 -27.44 -9.45 -17.03
CA HIS A 472 -28.83 -9.38 -16.54
C HIS A 472 -29.10 -8.01 -15.93
N LYS A 473 -30.10 -7.30 -16.48
CA LYS A 473 -30.49 -5.95 -16.05
C LYS A 473 -31.76 -5.97 -15.21
N ASN A 474 -32.06 -4.83 -14.60
CA ASN A 474 -33.26 -4.58 -13.78
C ASN A 474 -33.41 -5.56 -12.60
N LEU A 475 -32.29 -6.12 -12.11
CA LEU A 475 -32.34 -7.03 -10.97
C LEU A 475 -32.65 -6.25 -9.71
N LYS A 476 -33.59 -6.78 -8.92
CA LYS A 476 -33.97 -6.25 -7.61
C LYS A 476 -33.59 -7.23 -6.52
N PRO A 477 -33.34 -6.76 -5.28
CA PRO A 477 -33.07 -7.65 -4.17
C PRO A 477 -34.24 -8.61 -3.93
N SER A 478 -33.95 -9.90 -3.79
CA SER A 478 -34.97 -10.93 -3.54
C SER A 478 -34.36 -12.21 -2.96
N LYS A 479 -35.21 -13.10 -2.42
CA LYS A 479 -34.80 -14.44 -1.94
C LYS A 479 -34.76 -15.50 -3.05
N GLY A 480 -34.97 -15.10 -4.31
CA GLY A 480 -35.04 -16.02 -5.45
C GLY A 480 -33.69 -16.59 -5.87
N GLN A 481 -33.72 -17.35 -6.96
CA GLN A 481 -32.52 -17.85 -7.63
C GLN A 481 -32.49 -17.37 -9.08
N LEU A 482 -31.30 -17.10 -9.60
CA LEU A 482 -31.05 -16.84 -11.01
C LEU A 482 -30.12 -17.94 -11.53
N LYS A 483 -30.62 -18.76 -12.45
CA LYS A 483 -29.83 -19.82 -13.10
C LYS A 483 -29.09 -19.23 -14.29
N LEU A 484 -27.78 -19.49 -14.35
CA LEU A 484 -26.89 -19.04 -15.41
C LEU A 484 -26.22 -20.28 -16.01
N ASN A 485 -26.53 -20.59 -17.26
CA ASN A 485 -26.01 -21.77 -17.95
C ASN A 485 -25.01 -21.30 -19.01
N PHE A 486 -23.77 -21.79 -18.91
CA PHE A 486 -22.63 -21.39 -19.73
C PHE A 486 -22.11 -22.54 -20.59
#